data_AF-A0A1Q4D4H1-F1
#
_entry.id   AF-A0A1Q4D4H1-F1
#
_cell.length_a   1.000
_cell.length_b   1.000
_cell.length_c   1.000
_cell.angle_alpha   90.00
_cell.angle_beta   90.00
_cell.angle_gamma   90.00
#
_symmetry.space_group_name_H-M   'P 1'
#
loop_
_entity.id
_entity.type
_entity.pdbx_description
1 polymer ?
#
loop_
_entity_poly.entity_id
_entity_poly.type
_entity_poly.pdbx_seq_one_letter_code
_entity_poly.pdbx_strand_id
1 'polypeptide(L)'
;MTDAQTPPSSGPALRAGLALTDLDLGQLWTAYVGLGGSLTAEQLGDALASRRALSGLEHDMVAHALNEYFLALGRDHPVAYAEELDAREPIVHDARLP
;
A
#
# COMPACT_ATOMS: atom_id res chain seq x y z
N MET A 1 15.02 18.16 -12.66
CA MET A 1 15.76 17.04 -12.06
C MET A 1 14.75 16.32 -11.20
N THR A 2 14.01 15.39 -11.82
CA THR A 2 12.98 14.60 -11.13
C THR A 2 13.69 13.37 -10.64
N ASP A 3 13.89 13.26 -9.33
CA ASP A 3 14.28 11.99 -8.72
C ASP A 3 13.26 10.95 -9.17
N ALA A 4 13.73 9.96 -9.91
CA ALA A 4 12.95 8.77 -10.20
C ALA A 4 12.90 7.99 -8.88
N GLN A 5 12.00 8.42 -7.98
CA GLN A 5 11.68 7.75 -6.74
C GLN A 5 11.41 6.28 -7.10
N THR A 6 12.26 5.38 -6.60
CA THR A 6 12.03 3.94 -6.75
C THR A 6 10.65 3.68 -6.14
N PRO A 7 9.68 3.12 -6.88
CA PRO A 7 8.33 2.97 -6.36
C PRO A 7 8.43 2.10 -5.10
N PRO A 8 7.85 2.53 -3.95
CA PRO A 8 7.91 1.75 -2.73
C PRO A 8 7.38 0.36 -3.02
N SER A 9 7.95 -0.67 -2.38
CA SER A 9 7.52 -2.06 -2.49
C SER A 9 6.09 -2.23 -1.95
N SER A 10 5.13 -1.76 -2.74
CA SER A 10 3.76 -1.41 -2.35
C SER A 10 2.86 -2.64 -2.27
N GLY A 11 2.99 -3.54 -3.25
CA GLY A 11 2.14 -4.72 -3.38
C GLY A 11 2.20 -5.65 -2.17
N PRO A 12 3.40 -6.04 -1.65
CA PRO A 12 3.49 -6.96 -0.53
C PRO A 12 2.89 -6.43 0.78
N ALA A 13 3.09 -5.14 1.09
CA ALA A 13 2.53 -4.51 2.29
C ALA A 13 1.00 -4.46 2.25
N LEU A 14 0.43 -4.01 1.12
CA LEU A 14 -1.02 -3.97 0.92
C LEU A 14 -1.63 -5.38 0.93
N ARG A 15 -0.96 -6.37 0.32
CA ARG A 15 -1.39 -7.78 0.35
C ARG A 15 -1.36 -8.36 1.76
N ALA A 16 -0.34 -8.03 2.56
CA ALA A 16 -0.27 -8.45 3.95
C ALA A 16 -1.41 -7.81 4.78
N GLY A 17 -1.68 -6.52 4.56
CA GLY A 17 -2.83 -5.82 5.14
C GLY A 17 -4.16 -6.52 4.80
N LEU A 18 -4.41 -6.79 3.52
CA LEU A 18 -5.62 -7.50 3.07
C LEU A 18 -5.75 -8.89 3.72
N ALA A 19 -4.66 -9.66 3.81
CA ALA A 19 -4.65 -10.99 4.43
C ALA A 19 -4.97 -11.00 5.94
N LEU A 20 -4.90 -9.84 6.60
CA LEU A 20 -5.27 -9.66 8.01
C LEU A 20 -6.71 -9.18 8.21
N THR A 21 -7.47 -9.03 7.12
CA THR A 21 -8.90 -8.69 7.10
C THR A 21 -9.73 -9.88 6.62
N ASP A 22 -11.04 -9.83 6.84
CA ASP A 22 -12.00 -10.75 6.21
C ASP A 22 -12.50 -10.23 4.84
N LEU A 23 -11.84 -9.23 4.26
CA LEU A 23 -12.22 -8.67 2.97
C LEU A 23 -11.71 -9.54 1.82
N ASP A 24 -12.56 -9.73 0.82
CA ASP A 24 -12.11 -10.21 -0.49
C ASP A 24 -11.65 -9.04 -1.39
N LEU A 25 -11.07 -9.39 -2.55
CA LEU A 25 -10.59 -8.40 -3.52
C LEU A 25 -11.70 -7.46 -4.00
N GLY A 26 -12.92 -7.95 -4.18
CA GLY A 26 -14.06 -7.16 -4.64
C GLY A 26 -14.53 -6.15 -3.60
N GLN A 27 -14.54 -6.54 -2.33
CA GLN A 27 -14.87 -5.66 -1.21
C GLN A 27 -13.80 -4.57 -1.03
N LEU A 28 -12.51 -4.94 -1.08
CA LEU A 28 -11.43 -3.96 -1.06
C LEU A 28 -11.52 -2.99 -2.25
N TRP A 29 -11.77 -3.50 -3.46
CA TRP A 29 -11.94 -2.67 -4.65
C TRP A 29 -13.14 -1.72 -4.51
N THR A 30 -14.26 -2.19 -3.96
CA THR A 30 -15.44 -1.36 -3.72
C THR A 30 -15.14 -0.22 -2.74
N ALA A 31 -14.43 -0.50 -1.64
CA ALA A 31 -14.00 0.52 -0.69
C ALA A 31 -13.04 1.54 -1.33
N TYR A 32 -12.06 1.05 -2.10
CA TYR A 32 -11.11 1.88 -2.84
C TYR A 32 -11.80 2.81 -3.86
N VAL A 33 -12.77 2.32 -4.63
CA VAL A 33 -13.55 3.15 -5.56
C VAL A 33 -14.43 4.16 -4.79
N GLY A 34 -14.98 3.77 -3.63
CA GLY A 34 -15.73 4.67 -2.76
C GLY A 34 -14.92 5.89 -2.27
N LEU A 35 -13.59 5.76 -2.18
CA LEU A 35 -12.66 6.85 -1.87
C LEU A 35 -12.26 7.69 -3.09
N GLY A 36 -12.77 7.37 -4.29
CA GLY A 36 -12.40 8.02 -5.55
C GLY A 36 -11.27 7.33 -6.32
N GLY A 37 -10.92 6.10 -5.94
CA GLY A 37 -9.92 5.29 -6.62
C GLY A 37 -10.28 4.99 -8.09
N SER A 38 -9.27 4.94 -8.96
CA SER A 38 -9.43 4.85 -10.42
C SER A 38 -9.03 3.51 -11.05
N LEU A 39 -8.40 2.62 -10.28
CA LEU A 39 -8.05 1.27 -10.73
C LEU A 39 -9.29 0.40 -10.99
N THR A 40 -9.20 -0.45 -12.01
CA THR A 40 -10.12 -1.59 -12.16
C THR A 40 -9.81 -2.67 -11.11
N ALA A 41 -10.77 -3.56 -10.84
CA ALA A 41 -10.55 -4.68 -9.92
C ALA A 41 -9.37 -5.58 -10.34
N GLU A 42 -9.20 -5.80 -11.65
CA GLU A 42 -8.07 -6.53 -12.21
C GLU A 42 -6.74 -5.82 -11.95
N GLN A 43 -6.68 -4.51 -12.17
CA GLN A 43 -5.47 -3.72 -11.94
C GLN A 43 -5.08 -3.68 -10.46
N LEU A 44 -6.07 -3.62 -9.56
CA LEU A 44 -5.84 -3.74 -8.12
C LEU A 44 -5.31 -5.14 -7.77
N GLY A 45 -5.89 -6.20 -8.35
CA GLY A 45 -5.40 -7.57 -8.17
C GLY A 45 -3.95 -7.75 -8.64
N ASP A 46 -3.60 -7.16 -9.78
CA ASP A 46 -2.23 -7.15 -10.29
C ASP A 46 -1.27 -6.37 -9.40
N ALA A 47 -1.72 -5.24 -8.84
CA ALA A 47 -0.93 -4.46 -7.90
C ALA A 47 -0.63 -5.24 -6.60
N LEU A 48 -1.65 -5.89 -6.03
CA LEU A 48 -1.50 -6.75 -4.84
C LEU A 48 -0.60 -7.96 -5.11
N ALA A 49 -0.60 -8.49 -6.34
CA ALA A 49 0.30 -9.54 -6.78
C ALA A 49 1.70 -9.03 -7.21
N SER A 50 1.99 -7.73 -7.04
CA SER A 50 3.23 -7.08 -7.46
C SER A 50 3.54 -7.21 -8.96
N ARG A 51 2.51 -7.44 -9.80
CA ARG A 51 2.58 -7.43 -11.27
C ARG A 51 2.43 -6.04 -11.86
N ARG A 52 1.92 -5.09 -11.06
CA ARG A 52 1.77 -3.67 -11.42
C ARG A 52 2.28 -2.79 -10.28
N ALA A 53 3.02 -1.73 -10.62
CA ALA A 53 3.36 -0.69 -9.66
C ALA A 53 2.18 0.27 -9.44
N LEU A 54 2.03 0.73 -8.20
CA LEU A 54 1.11 1.80 -7.83
C LEU A 54 1.89 3.12 -7.73
N SER A 55 1.24 4.22 -8.09
CA SER A 55 1.66 5.54 -7.62
C SER A 55 1.47 5.66 -6.11
N GLY A 56 2.15 6.62 -5.46
CA GLY A 56 1.97 6.88 -4.03
C GLY A 56 0.51 7.16 -3.66
N LEU A 57 -0.19 7.96 -4.47
CA LEU A 57 -1.61 8.24 -4.25
C LEU A 57 -2.49 6.98 -4.37
N GLU A 58 -2.26 6.14 -5.38
CA GLU A 58 -2.99 4.87 -5.52
C GLU A 58 -2.70 3.93 -4.34
N HIS A 59 -1.45 3.86 -3.88
CA HIS A 59 -1.06 3.13 -2.68
C HIS A 59 -1.84 3.62 -1.46
N ASP A 60 -1.79 4.92 -1.20
CA ASP A 60 -2.38 5.54 -0.02
C ASP A 60 -3.89 5.35 0.03
N MET A 61 -4.57 5.39 -1.11
CA MET A 61 -6.00 5.09 -1.18
C MET A 61 -6.31 3.63 -0.83
N VAL A 62 -5.49 2.67 -1.28
CA VAL A 62 -5.68 1.25 -0.91
C VAL A 62 -5.34 1.03 0.57
N ALA A 63 -4.26 1.63 1.07
CA ALA A 63 -3.89 1.59 2.48
C ALA A 63 -4.99 2.20 3.36
N HIS A 64 -5.56 3.33 2.95
CA HIS A 64 -6.65 3.99 3.66
C HIS A 64 -7.91 3.12 3.70
N ALA A 65 -8.30 2.50 2.58
CA ALA A 65 -9.45 1.58 2.56
C ALA A 65 -9.27 0.39 3.54
N LEU A 66 -8.06 -0.16 3.64
CA LEU A 66 -7.73 -1.22 4.61
C LEU A 66 -7.75 -0.69 6.05
N ASN A 67 -7.17 0.49 6.28
CA ASN A 67 -7.09 1.09 7.61
C ASN A 67 -8.46 1.50 8.16
N GLU A 68 -9.38 1.99 7.33
CA GLU A 68 -10.77 2.25 7.74
C GLU A 68 -11.45 0.96 8.23
N TYR A 69 -11.19 -0.17 7.56
CA TYR A 69 -11.69 -1.47 8.01
C TYR A 69 -11.07 -1.89 9.36
N PHE A 70 -9.75 -1.70 9.53
CA PHE A 70 -9.10 -1.97 10.81
C PHE A 70 -9.61 -1.07 11.94
N LEU A 71 -9.86 0.21 11.66
CA LEU A 71 -10.42 1.16 12.60
C LEU A 71 -11.81 0.74 13.07
N ALA A 72 -12.66 0.25 12.15
CA ALA A 72 -13.97 -0.30 12.49
C ALA A 72 -13.89 -1.56 13.39
N LEU A 73 -12.77 -2.29 13.34
CA LEU A 73 -12.46 -3.42 14.23
C LEU A 73 -11.75 -3.00 15.54
N GLY A 74 -11.56 -1.69 15.79
CA GLY A 74 -10.86 -1.18 16.96
C GLY A 74 -9.34 -1.41 16.94
N ARG A 75 -8.76 -1.61 15.75
CA ARG A 75 -7.30 -1.77 15.55
C ARG A 75 -6.72 -0.48 14.98
N ASP A 76 -5.47 -0.21 15.34
CA ASP A 76 -4.77 1.03 14.96
C ASP A 76 -4.03 0.87 13.62
N HIS A 77 -4.59 1.45 12.56
CA HIS A 77 -4.12 1.56 11.16
C HIS A 77 -2.83 0.79 10.79
N PRO A 78 -2.86 -0.55 10.73
CA PRO A 78 -1.65 -1.36 10.61
C PRO A 78 -1.02 -1.34 9.21
N VAL A 79 -1.69 -0.77 8.20
CA VAL A 79 -1.18 -0.68 6.84
C VAL A 79 -0.51 0.67 6.65
N ALA A 80 0.81 0.65 6.45
CA ALA A 80 1.60 1.85 6.24
C ALA A 80 1.23 2.55 4.94
N TYR A 81 1.22 3.88 4.95
CA TYR A 81 1.15 4.73 3.78
C TYR A 81 2.50 4.79 3.06
N ALA A 82 2.53 5.30 1.82
CA ALA A 82 3.72 5.31 0.98
C ALA A 82 4.91 6.03 1.65
N GLU A 83 4.68 7.19 2.27
CA GLU A 83 5.73 7.94 2.97
C GLU A 83 6.29 7.19 4.20
N GLU A 84 5.46 6.41 4.88
CA GLU A 84 5.87 5.61 6.04
C GLU A 84 6.69 4.38 5.64
N LEU A 85 6.52 3.87 4.42
CA LEU A 85 7.35 2.81 3.86
C LEU A 85 8.74 3.32 3.50
N ASP A 86 8.83 4.50 2.89
CA ASP A 86 10.10 5.15 2.55
C ASP A 86 10.89 5.51 3.82
N ALA A 87 10.22 5.93 4.89
CA ALA A 87 10.85 6.21 6.19
C ALA A 87 11.32 4.95 6.96
N ARG A 88 10.83 3.75 6.58
CA ARG A 88 11.16 2.48 7.22
C ARG A 88 12.29 1.70 6.53
N GLU A 89 12.74 2.13 5.35
CA GLU A 89 13.96 1.56 4.79
C GLU A 89 15.16 1.92 5.68
N PRO A 90 15.97 0.93 6.09
CA PRO A 90 17.13 1.20 6.93
C PRO A 90 18.08 2.11 6.15
N ILE A 91 18.46 3.23 6.76
CA ILE A 91 19.62 4.02 6.36
C ILE A 91 20.78 3.03 6.32
N VAL A 92 21.17 2.59 5.13
CA VAL A 92 22.44 1.90 4.94
C VAL A 92 23.52 2.94 5.27
N HIS A 93 23.92 3.00 6.53
CA HIS A 93 25.15 3.65 6.91
C HIS A 93 26.25 2.89 6.21
N ASP A 94 26.66 3.41 5.05
CA ASP A 94 27.83 3.02 4.30
C ASP A 94 29.02 3.24 5.24
N ALA A 95 29.29 2.22 6.05
CA ALA A 95 30.46 2.11 6.89
C ALA A 95 31.65 1.85 5.97
N ARG A 96 32.04 2.88 5.21
CA ARG A 96 33.31 2.89 4.51
C ARG A 96 34.35 3.57 5.38
N LEU A 97 34.93 2.77 6.28
CA LEU A 97 36.32 2.89 6.73
C LEU A 97 36.87 1.46 6.73
N PRO A 98 38.12 1.21 6.28
CA PRO A 98 39.28 2.10 6.41
C PRO A 98 39.80 2.74 5.11
#